data_AF-V9IIQ4-F1
#
_entry.id   AF-V9IIQ4-F1
#
_cell.length_a   1.000
_cell.length_b   1.000
_cell.length_c   1.000
_cell.angle_alpha   90.00
_cell.angle_beta   90.00
_cell.angle_gamma   90.00
#
_symmetry.space_group_name_H-M   'P 1'
#
loop_
_entity.id
_entity.type
_entity.pdbx_description
1 polymer ?
#
loop_
_entity_poly.entity_id
_entity_poly.type
_entity_poly.pdbx_seq_one_letter_code
_entity_poly.pdbx_strand_id
1 'polypeptide(L)'
;MAKKWKSRWCVMRKLSPVADCLHLQLYGDSKDRYKQGQTKASLSLQHFLGVESGFTLDKESNTIAIICQDVTVFWLSTPEND
;
A
#
# COMPACT_ATOMS: atom_id res chain seq x y z
N MET A 1 -5.68 -15.40 -15.18
CA MET A 1 -6.39 -15.33 -13.88
C MET A 1 -6.44 -13.87 -13.46
N ALA A 2 -7.63 -13.27 -13.37
CA ALA A 2 -7.78 -11.84 -13.10
C ALA A 2 -7.35 -11.52 -11.66
N LYS A 3 -6.29 -10.70 -11.49
CA LYS A 3 -5.97 -10.08 -10.20
C LYS A 3 -7.07 -9.05 -9.92
N LYS A 4 -8.02 -9.41 -9.06
CA LYS A 4 -9.12 -8.51 -8.67
C LYS A 4 -8.55 -7.45 -7.72
N TRP A 5 -8.26 -6.26 -8.25
CA TRP A 5 -7.87 -5.10 -7.46
C TRP A 5 -8.99 -4.78 -6.47
N LYS A 6 -8.62 -4.59 -5.20
CA LYS A 6 -9.57 -4.28 -4.14
C LYS A 6 -9.13 -3.00 -3.46
N SER A 7 -9.92 -1.94 -3.62
CA SER A 7 -9.72 -0.70 -2.89
C SER A 7 -9.88 -0.96 -1.39
N ARG A 8 -8.88 -0.54 -0.62
CA ARG A 8 -8.83 -0.65 0.84
C ARG A 8 -8.09 0.57 1.37
N TRP A 9 -8.26 0.85 2.65
CA TRP A 9 -7.45 1.86 3.29
C TRP A 9 -6.11 1.26 3.70
N CYS A 10 -4.98 1.82 3.25
CA CYS A 10 -3.67 1.38 3.71
C CYS A 10 -2.94 2.46 4.48
N VAL A 11 -2.30 2.03 5.54
CA VAL A 11 -1.44 2.83 6.36
C VAL A 11 -0.05 2.26 6.26
N MET A 12 0.85 3.05 5.69
CA MET A 12 2.25 2.74 5.59
C MET A 12 3.00 3.49 6.70
N ARG A 13 3.74 2.76 7.53
CA ARG A 13 4.55 3.33 8.60
C ARG A 13 5.98 2.82 8.52
N LYS A 14 6.94 3.73 8.50
CA LYS A 14 8.34 3.39 8.67
C LYS A 14 8.57 3.05 10.14
N LEU A 15 9.18 1.89 10.42
CA LEU A 15 9.44 1.48 11.81
C LEU A 15 10.57 2.28 12.46
N SER A 16 11.50 2.78 11.65
CA SER A 16 12.59 3.63 12.11
C SER A 16 13.06 4.55 10.99
N PRO A 17 13.51 5.78 11.29
CA PRO A 17 14.03 6.70 10.29
C PRO A 17 15.22 6.14 9.51
N VAL A 18 15.97 5.20 10.09
CA VAL A 18 17.18 4.58 9.52
C VAL A 18 16.94 3.13 9.07
N ALA A 19 15.82 2.51 9.44
CA ALA A 19 15.54 1.13 9.04
C ALA A 19 14.89 1.08 7.66
N ASP A 20 15.35 0.15 6.84
CA ASP A 20 14.72 -0.24 5.58
C ASP A 20 13.45 -1.09 5.80
N CYS A 21 12.89 -1.06 7.00
CA CYS A 21 11.70 -1.84 7.38
C CYS A 21 10.45 -0.94 7.39
N LEU A 22 9.43 -1.38 6.67
CA LEU A 22 8.24 -0.61 6.35
C LEU A 22 7.00 -1.46 6.62
N HIS A 23 6.16 -1.02 7.55
CA HIS A 23 4.97 -1.75 7.98
C HIS A 23 3.75 -1.23 7.23
N LEU A 24 3.12 -2.09 6.43
CA LEU A 24 1.82 -1.80 5.82
C LEU A 24 0.72 -2.43 6.66
N GLN A 25 -0.31 -1.64 6.93
CA GLN A 25 -1.51 -2.10 7.60
C GLN A 25 -2.70 -1.80 6.70
N LEU A 26 -3.45 -2.85 6.36
CA LEU A 26 -4.65 -2.77 5.55
C LEU A 26 -5.86 -2.71 6.49
N TYR A 27 -6.66 -1.67 6.31
CA TYR A 27 -7.93 -1.44 7.00
C TYR A 27 -9.08 -1.54 6.01
N GLY A 28 -10.26 -1.92 6.51
CA GLY A 28 -11.47 -1.97 5.70
C GLY A 28 -11.95 -0.57 5.31
N ASP A 29 -11.85 0.37 6.25
CA ASP A 29 -12.38 1.73 6.14
C ASP A 29 -11.48 2.71 6.92
N SER A 30 -11.58 4.01 6.62
CA SER A 30 -10.87 5.04 7.39
C SER A 30 -11.35 5.10 8.85
N LYS A 31 -12.61 4.75 9.13
CA LYS A 31 -13.19 4.69 10.48
C LYS A 31 -12.67 3.53 11.33
N ASP A 32 -12.29 2.42 10.70
CA ASP A 32 -11.70 1.25 11.38
C ASP A 32 -10.37 1.62 12.06
N ARG A 33 -9.57 2.49 11.41
CA ARG A 33 -8.33 3.02 12.01
C ARG A 33 -8.60 3.79 13.30
N TYR A 34 -9.69 4.56 13.36
CA TYR A 34 -10.03 5.42 14.49
C TYR A 34 -10.57 4.63 15.70
N LYS A 35 -11.14 3.44 15.46
CA LYS A 35 -11.67 2.56 16.52
C LYS A 35 -10.64 1.59 17.13
N GLN A 36 -9.36 1.69 16.77
CA GLN A 36 -8.38 0.62 17.01
C GLN A 36 -8.88 -0.75 16.46
N GLY A 37 -9.69 -0.71 15.39
CA GLY A 37 -10.21 -1.91 14.76
C GLY A 37 -9.06 -2.81 14.28
N GLN A 38 -9.24 -4.13 14.46
CA GLN A 38 -8.33 -5.16 13.97
C GLN A 38 -7.95 -4.86 12.52
N THR A 39 -6.65 -4.66 12.27
CA THR A 39 -6.11 -4.56 10.91
C THR A 39 -6.52 -5.80 10.15
N LYS A 40 -7.16 -5.64 8.99
CA LYS A 40 -7.57 -6.76 8.13
C LYS A 40 -6.36 -7.60 7.72
N ALA A 41 -5.22 -6.93 7.52
CA ALA A 41 -3.92 -7.56 7.33
C ALA A 41 -2.82 -6.58 7.72
N SER A 42 -1.73 -7.10 8.26
CA SER A 42 -0.47 -6.37 8.45
C SER A 42 0.63 -7.08 7.66
N LEU A 43 1.44 -6.31 6.97
CA LEU A 43 2.56 -6.79 6.19
C LEU A 43 3.79 -5.99 6.59
N SER A 44 4.81 -6.67 7.07
CA SER A 44 6.12 -6.07 7.34
C SER A 44 7.00 -6.24 6.11
N LEU A 45 7.25 -5.15 5.40
CA LEU A 45 8.24 -5.11 4.35
C LEU A 45 9.60 -4.84 4.95
N GLN A 46 10.61 -5.56 4.51
CA GLN A 46 12.01 -5.31 4.85
C GLN A 46 12.76 -4.94 3.58
N HIS A 47 13.88 -4.23 3.73
CA HIS A 47 14.71 -3.78 2.62
C HIS A 47 13.91 -2.97 1.58
N PHE A 48 13.20 -1.96 2.05
CA PHE A 48 12.54 -0.98 1.20
C PHE A 48 13.56 -0.23 0.35
N LEU A 49 13.44 -0.37 -0.97
CA LEU A 49 14.35 0.21 -1.96
C LEU A 49 13.84 1.56 -2.47
N GLY A 50 12.53 1.71 -2.62
CA GLY A 50 11.93 2.94 -3.15
C GLY A 50 10.44 2.85 -3.41
N VAL A 51 9.84 3.99 -3.72
CA VAL A 51 8.49 4.06 -4.28
C VAL A 51 8.60 4.65 -5.69
N GLU A 52 7.96 4.00 -6.64
CA GLU A 52 7.80 4.49 -8.01
C GLU A 52 6.33 4.83 -8.25
N SER A 53 6.04 5.99 -8.82
CA SER A 53 4.68 6.39 -9.18
C SER A 53 4.64 6.85 -10.63
N GLY A 54 3.46 6.78 -11.25
CA GLY A 54 3.24 7.29 -12.60
C GLY A 54 3.47 6.26 -13.71
N PHE A 55 3.35 4.97 -13.41
CA PHE A 55 3.28 3.92 -14.42
C PHE A 55 1.83 3.44 -14.59
N THR A 56 1.50 3.05 -15.82
CA THR A 56 0.21 2.48 -16.15
C THR A 56 0.22 0.98 -15.89
N LEU A 57 -0.55 0.52 -14.90
CA LEU A 57 -0.75 -0.90 -14.65
C LEU A 57 -2.23 -1.23 -14.89
N ASP A 58 -2.49 -2.22 -15.75
CA ASP A 58 -3.86 -2.73 -15.97
C ASP A 58 -4.89 -1.66 -16.42
N LYS A 59 -4.44 -0.68 -17.23
CA LYS A 59 -5.21 0.51 -17.72
C LYS A 59 -5.40 1.64 -16.71
N GLU A 60 -4.85 1.53 -15.52
CA GLU A 60 -4.87 2.61 -14.52
C GLU A 60 -3.53 3.34 -14.55
N SER A 61 -3.55 4.63 -14.92
CA SER A 61 -2.34 5.45 -15.06
C SER A 61 -1.78 5.94 -13.72
N ASN A 62 -2.58 5.88 -12.65
CA ASN A 62 -2.22 6.38 -11.33
C ASN A 62 -1.79 5.23 -10.41
N THR A 63 -0.78 4.48 -10.84
CA THR A 63 -0.23 3.39 -10.03
C THR A 63 1.01 3.87 -9.27
N ILE A 64 1.12 3.39 -8.03
CA ILE A 64 2.24 3.58 -7.12
C ILE A 64 2.76 2.19 -6.77
N ALA A 65 4.03 1.89 -7.07
CA ALA A 65 4.71 0.67 -6.71
C ALA A 65 5.67 0.96 -5.56
N ILE A 66 5.48 0.28 -4.45
CA ILE A 66 6.44 0.23 -3.35
C ILE A 66 7.36 -0.94 -3.64
N ILE A 67 8.63 -0.66 -3.88
CA ILE A 67 9.65 -1.63 -4.24
C ILE A 67 10.42 -1.99 -2.97
N CYS A 68 10.32 -3.25 -2.56
CA CYS A 68 11.16 -3.84 -1.54
C CYS A 68 11.92 -5.04 -2.12
N GLN A 69 13.02 -5.42 -1.49
CA GLN A 69 13.89 -6.51 -1.97
C GLN A 69 13.15 -7.85 -2.12
N ASP A 70 12.15 -8.11 -1.27
CA ASP A 70 11.42 -9.39 -1.25
C ASP A 70 10.02 -9.30 -1.88
N VAL A 71 9.42 -8.10 -1.94
CA VAL A 71 8.04 -7.93 -2.41
C VAL A 71 7.81 -6.53 -2.98
N THR A 72 7.00 -6.45 -4.02
CA THR A 72 6.56 -5.18 -4.61
C THR A 72 5.06 -5.01 -4.39
N VAL A 73 4.66 -3.91 -3.73
CA VAL A 73 3.26 -3.60 -3.46
C VAL A 73 2.78 -2.55 -4.44
N PHE A 74 1.72 -2.87 -5.19
CA PHE A 74 1.10 -1.94 -6.14
C PHE A 74 -0.15 -1.31 -5.51
N TRP A 75 -0.24 0.00 -5.59
CA TRP A 75 -1.36 0.83 -5.16
C TRP A 75 -1.91 1.57 -6.34
N LEU A 76 -3.23 1.55 -6.49
CA LEU A 76 -3.94 2.31 -7.50
C LEU A 76 -4.61 3.48 -6.80
N SER A 77 -4.15 4.68 -7.12
CA SER A 77 -4.85 5.90 -6.73
C SER A 77 -5.97 6.09 -7.73
N THR A 78 -7.18 5.63 -7.41
CA THR A 78 -8.35 5.97 -8.21
C THR A 78 -8.44 7.50 -8.26
N PRO A 79 -8.55 8.12 -9.44
CA PRO A 79 -8.86 9.54 -9.50
C PRO A 79 -10.23 9.71 -8.82
N GLU A 80 -10.24 10.42 -7.70
CA GLU A 80 -11.46 10.96 -7.12
C GLU A 80 -12.02 11.92 -8.18
N ASN A 81 -12.95 11.43 -8.99
CA ASN A 81 -13.78 12.28 -9.83
C ASN A 81 -14.73 12.99 -8.87
N ASP A 82 -14.45 14.26 -8.61
CA ASP A 82 -15.43 15.24 -8.13
C ASP A 82 -16.58 15.35 -9.14
#